data_AF-A0A7V9ATC9-F1
#
_entry.id   AF-A0A7V9ATC9-F1
#
_cell.length_a   1.000
_cell.length_b   1.000
_cell.length_c   1.000
_cell.angle_alpha   90.00
_cell.angle_beta   90.00
_cell.angle_gamma   90.00
#
_symmetry.space_group_name_H-M   'P 1'
#
loop_
_entity.id
_entity.type
_entity.pdbx_description
1 polymer ?
#
loop_
_entity_poly.entity_id
_entity_poly.type
_entity_poly.pdbx_seq_one_letter_code
_entity_poly.pdbx_strand_id
1 'polypeptide(L)'
;IGLATARSLAHAHDLPLRPVGSLTALAAAIDARVVLPAIDARRGELFAALYVEGEQRWEPFVTGIEALVERVASLPREGLEPPLAAGDGSLRSRKALESASIAVAPPEARCHVVSASIICRLAARVHAVAPEAVQPQYLRAPDATPQR
;
A
#
# COMPACT_ATOMS: atom_id res chain seq x y z
N ILE A 1 -2.23 -12.45 -11.29
CA ILE A 1 -1.19 -13.52 -11.29
C ILE A 1 -0.99 -14.06 -9.87
N GLY A 2 -0.40 -13.30 -8.93
CA GLY A 2 -0.07 -13.79 -7.58
C GLY A 2 -1.22 -14.47 -6.83
N LEU A 3 -2.41 -13.86 -6.79
CA LEU A 3 -3.58 -14.48 -6.14
C LEU A 3 -4.03 -15.78 -6.82
N ALA A 4 -4.02 -15.83 -8.16
CA ALA A 4 -4.38 -17.04 -8.90
C ALA A 4 -3.39 -18.18 -8.59
N THR A 5 -2.09 -17.89 -8.61
CA THR A 5 -1.03 -18.83 -8.24
C THR A 5 -1.20 -19.34 -6.81
N ALA A 6 -1.41 -18.42 -5.85
CA ALA A 6 -1.60 -18.78 -4.45
C ALA A 6 -2.84 -19.67 -4.25
N ARG A 7 -3.95 -19.35 -4.91
CA ARG A 7 -5.17 -20.16 -4.88
C ARG A 7 -4.96 -21.56 -5.48
N SER A 8 -4.28 -21.67 -6.62
CA SER A 8 -4.00 -22.97 -7.24
C SER A 8 -3.13 -23.85 -6.33
N LEU A 9 -2.08 -23.28 -5.72
CA LEU A 9 -1.24 -24.01 -4.76
C LEU A 9 -2.00 -24.41 -3.51
N ALA A 10 -2.79 -23.49 -2.95
CA ALA A 10 -3.61 -23.75 -1.77
C ALA A 10 -4.63 -24.86 -2.01
N HIS A 11 -5.31 -24.83 -3.17
CA HIS A 11 -6.27 -25.85 -3.56
C HIS A 11 -5.63 -27.22 -3.76
N ALA A 12 -4.46 -27.30 -4.40
CA ALA A 12 -3.77 -28.58 -4.62
C ALA A 12 -3.27 -29.26 -3.34
N HIS A 13 -3.17 -28.51 -2.24
CA HIS A 13 -2.62 -28.98 -0.97
C HIS A 13 -3.62 -28.88 0.21
N ASP A 14 -4.89 -28.56 -0.06
CA ASP A 14 -5.92 -28.33 0.96
C ASP A 14 -5.48 -27.33 2.06
N LEU A 15 -4.75 -26.29 1.67
CA LEU A 15 -4.24 -25.26 2.57
C LEU A 15 -5.14 -24.02 2.57
N PRO A 16 -5.33 -23.34 3.71
CA PRO A 16 -5.97 -22.04 3.74
C PRO A 16 -5.01 -20.94 3.26
N LEU A 17 -5.57 -19.77 2.92
CA LEU A 17 -4.79 -18.57 2.58
C LEU A 17 -4.86 -17.54 3.71
N ARG A 18 -3.79 -16.72 3.83
CA ARG A 18 -3.72 -15.60 4.76
C ARG A 18 -3.47 -14.31 3.97
N PRO A 19 -4.50 -13.48 3.75
CA PRO A 19 -4.37 -12.30 2.89
C PRO A 19 -3.54 -11.20 3.55
N VAL A 20 -2.67 -10.56 2.77
CA VAL A 20 -1.90 -9.38 3.20
C VAL A 20 -2.00 -8.32 2.11
N GLY A 21 -2.42 -7.11 2.47
CA GLY A 21 -2.49 -5.98 1.55
C GLY A 21 -1.10 -5.45 1.18
N SER A 22 -0.89 -5.09 -0.09
CA SER A 22 0.41 -4.59 -0.55
C SER A 22 0.83 -3.29 0.15
N LEU A 23 -0.10 -2.36 0.38
CA LEU A 23 0.19 -1.11 1.10
C LEU A 23 0.49 -1.36 2.58
N THR A 24 -0.19 -2.30 3.23
CA THR A 24 0.13 -2.73 4.60
C THR A 24 1.52 -3.36 4.68
N ALA A 25 1.86 -4.22 3.73
CA ALA A 25 3.19 -4.83 3.64
C ALA A 25 4.30 -3.80 3.40
N LEU A 26 4.01 -2.78 2.58
CA LEU A 26 4.93 -1.69 2.31
C LEU A 26 5.10 -0.77 3.53
N ALA A 27 3.99 -0.41 4.21
CA ALA A 27 4.00 0.38 5.43
C ALA A 27 4.85 -0.27 6.53
N ALA A 28 4.74 -1.59 6.70
CA ALA A 28 5.53 -2.33 7.68
C ALA A 28 7.05 -2.36 7.39
N ALA A 29 7.49 -1.90 6.22
CA ALA A 29 8.89 -1.75 5.87
C ALA A 29 9.45 -0.34 6.15
N ILE A 30 8.58 0.63 6.45
CA ILE A 30 8.94 2.04 6.64
C ILE A 30 9.14 2.29 8.14
N ASP A 31 10.33 2.75 8.51
CA ASP A 31 10.69 3.03 9.91
C ASP A 31 10.37 4.49 10.25
N ALA A 32 9.09 4.76 10.53
CA ALA A 32 8.60 6.06 10.98
C ALA A 32 7.30 5.93 11.77
N ARG A 33 6.95 6.96 12.55
CA ARG A 33 5.68 7.01 13.30
C ARG A 33 4.49 7.31 12.40
N VAL A 34 4.66 8.20 11.42
CA VAL A 34 3.65 8.55 10.41
C VAL A 34 4.14 8.06 9.05
N VAL A 35 3.41 7.12 8.46
CA VAL A 35 3.85 6.31 7.33
C VAL A 35 2.86 6.42 6.18
N LEU A 36 3.36 6.81 5.00
CA LEU A 36 2.56 7.02 3.78
C LEU A 36 3.05 6.08 2.65
N PRO A 37 2.67 4.78 2.65
CA PRO A 37 2.98 3.92 1.52
C PRO A 37 2.27 4.44 0.26
N ALA A 38 3.00 4.58 -0.85
CA ALA A 38 2.42 4.96 -2.13
C ALA A 38 2.98 4.11 -3.28
N ILE A 39 2.09 3.38 -3.95
CA ILE A 39 2.40 2.54 -5.11
C ILE A 39 1.92 3.23 -6.38
N ASP A 40 2.70 3.18 -7.46
CA ASP A 40 2.30 3.74 -8.75
C ASP A 40 1.04 3.03 -9.30
N ALA A 41 -0.07 3.78 -9.41
CA ALA A 41 -1.32 3.28 -10.00
C ALA A 41 -1.40 3.55 -11.52
N ARG A 42 -0.31 4.08 -12.10
CA ARG A 42 -0.22 4.57 -13.49
C ARG A 42 -1.14 5.76 -13.74
N ARG A 43 -1.04 6.36 -14.93
CA ARG A 43 -1.85 7.54 -15.35
C ARG A 43 -1.75 8.74 -14.39
N GLY A 44 -0.61 8.91 -13.73
CA GLY A 44 -0.40 9.98 -12.75
C GLY A 44 -1.08 9.75 -11.40
N GLU A 45 -1.65 8.57 -11.16
CA GLU A 45 -2.29 8.21 -9.90
C GLU A 45 -1.39 7.34 -9.02
N LEU A 46 -1.73 7.30 -7.74
CA LEU A 46 -1.06 6.55 -6.69
C LEU A 46 -2.11 5.75 -5.92
N PHE A 47 -1.82 4.49 -5.64
CA PHE A 47 -2.46 3.78 -4.53
C PHE A 47 -1.79 4.23 -3.25
N ALA A 48 -2.54 4.74 -2.29
CA ALA A 48 -2.01 5.26 -1.03
C ALA A 48 -2.85 4.79 0.16
N ALA A 49 -2.22 4.80 1.33
CA ALA A 49 -2.84 4.66 2.64
C ALA A 49 -2.02 5.48 3.65
N LEU A 50 -2.52 5.67 4.85
CA LEU A 50 -1.79 6.34 5.93
C LEU A 50 -1.85 5.52 7.20
N TYR A 51 -0.70 5.34 7.82
CA TYR A 51 -0.55 4.68 9.10
C TYR A 51 0.08 5.65 10.10
N VAL A 52 -0.40 5.64 11.35
CA VAL A 52 0.12 6.45 12.46
C VAL A 52 0.28 5.55 13.66
N GLU A 53 1.49 5.48 14.22
CA GLU A 53 1.85 4.53 15.30
C GLU A 53 1.53 3.07 14.97
N GLY A 54 1.66 2.70 13.70
CA GLY A 54 1.30 1.35 13.20
C GLY A 54 -0.19 1.12 12.98
N GLU A 55 -1.06 2.06 13.37
CA GLU A 55 -2.51 1.97 13.17
C GLU A 55 -2.93 2.59 11.82
N GLN A 56 -3.82 1.92 11.10
CA GLN A 56 -4.34 2.43 9.83
C GLN A 56 -5.28 3.61 10.08
N ARG A 57 -4.93 4.79 9.53
CA ARG A 57 -5.75 6.02 9.63
C ARG A 57 -6.53 6.28 8.36
N TRP A 58 -5.97 5.94 7.20
CA TRP A 58 -6.70 5.97 5.93
C TRP A 58 -6.75 4.57 5.34
N GLU A 59 -7.96 4.13 5.00
CA GLU A 59 -8.15 2.97 4.13
C GLU A 59 -7.41 3.16 2.80
N PRO A 60 -6.90 2.10 2.18
CA PRO A 60 -6.34 2.15 0.84
C PRO A 60 -7.26 2.86 -0.16
N PHE A 61 -6.69 3.80 -0.92
CA PHE A 61 -7.41 4.56 -1.95
C PHE A 61 -6.52 4.81 -3.17
N VAL A 62 -7.13 5.24 -4.27
CA VAL A 62 -6.42 5.69 -5.48
C VAL A 62 -6.70 7.17 -5.70
N THR A 63 -5.67 7.96 -6.02
CA THR A 63 -5.83 9.39 -6.31
C THR A 63 -4.65 9.96 -7.09
N GLY A 64 -4.80 11.16 -7.65
CA GLY A 64 -3.70 11.92 -8.24
C GLY A 64 -2.77 12.53 -7.18
N ILE A 65 -1.54 12.87 -7.58
CA ILE A 65 -0.53 13.39 -6.65
C ILE A 65 -0.94 14.70 -5.97
N GLU A 66 -1.61 15.61 -6.68
CA GLU A 66 -2.06 16.89 -6.15
C GLU A 66 -3.09 16.69 -5.03
N ALA A 67 -4.08 15.83 -5.26
CA ALA A 67 -5.11 15.50 -4.28
C ALA A 67 -4.55 14.72 -3.07
N LEU A 68 -3.53 13.88 -3.27
CA LEU A 68 -2.81 13.22 -2.17
C LEU A 68 -2.13 14.25 -1.27
N VAL A 69 -1.42 15.21 -1.87
CA VAL A 69 -0.75 16.30 -1.15
C VAL A 69 -1.74 17.14 -0.34
N GLU A 70 -2.85 17.56 -0.94
CA GLU A 70 -3.90 18.31 -0.23
C GLU A 70 -4.49 17.51 0.93
N ARG A 71 -4.72 16.21 0.72
CA ARG A 71 -5.25 15.32 1.77
C ARG A 71 -4.29 15.16 2.93
N VAL A 72 -2.98 15.14 2.70
CA VAL A 72 -1.97 15.14 3.77
C VAL A 72 -1.90 16.50 4.45
N ALA A 73 -2.01 17.59 3.71
CA ALA A 73 -1.98 18.94 4.27
C ALA A 73 -3.17 19.22 5.21
N SER A 74 -4.31 18.54 5.04
CA SER A 74 -5.48 18.66 5.90
C SER A 74 -5.43 17.81 7.18
N LEU A 75 -4.37 17.01 7.38
CA LEU A 75 -4.17 16.29 8.64
C LEU A 75 -3.92 17.27 9.80
N PRO A 76 -4.53 17.04 10.98
CA PRO A 76 -4.18 17.79 12.18
C PRO A 76 -2.68 17.63 12.45
N ARG A 77 -1.92 18.74 12.48
CA ARG A 77 -0.47 18.70 12.73
C ARG A 77 -0.11 18.66 14.22
N GLU A 78 -1.09 18.80 15.10
CA GLU A 78 -0.86 18.83 16.55
C GLU A 78 -0.27 17.49 17.02
N GLY A 79 1.04 17.50 17.29
CA GLY A 79 1.79 16.36 17.81
C GLY A 79 2.17 15.29 16.80
N LEU A 80 1.94 15.49 15.49
CA LEU A 80 2.31 14.55 14.44
C LEU A 80 3.54 15.01 13.66
N GLU A 81 4.50 14.10 13.52
CA GLU A 81 5.63 14.28 12.62
C GLU A 81 5.18 14.28 11.15
N PRO A 82 5.92 14.94 10.24
CA PRO A 82 5.66 14.83 8.82
C PRO A 82 5.67 13.35 8.37
N PRO A 83 4.73 12.93 7.50
CA PRO A 83 4.71 11.55 7.01
C PRO A 83 5.99 11.22 6.24
N LEU A 84 6.52 10.02 6.47
CA LEU A 84 7.53 9.40 5.64
C LEU A 84 6.85 8.54 4.57
N ALA A 85 7.01 8.93 3.31
CA ALA A 85 6.49 8.22 2.16
C ALA A 85 7.50 7.25 1.58
N ALA A 86 7.04 6.05 1.22
CA ALA A 86 7.83 5.10 0.44
C ALA A 86 6.97 4.22 -0.46
N GLY A 87 7.63 3.55 -1.39
CA GLY A 87 7.05 2.90 -2.56
C GLY A 87 7.58 3.47 -3.86
N ASP A 88 7.36 2.76 -4.96
CA ASP A 88 7.73 3.19 -6.30
C ASP A 88 6.97 4.45 -6.73
N GLY A 89 5.70 4.56 -6.33
CA GLY A 89 4.88 5.76 -6.50
C GLY A 89 5.48 6.98 -5.79
N SER A 90 5.98 6.82 -4.57
CA SER A 90 6.66 7.91 -3.85
C SER A 90 7.94 8.37 -4.54
N LEU A 91 8.72 7.46 -5.13
CA LEU A 91 9.93 7.82 -5.88
C LEU A 91 9.60 8.60 -7.15
N ARG A 92 8.61 8.13 -7.91
CA ARG A 92 8.16 8.80 -9.14
C ARG A 92 7.61 10.20 -8.86
N SER A 93 6.93 10.38 -7.73
CA SER A 93 6.33 11.65 -7.32
C SER A 93 7.15 12.43 -6.28
N ARG A 94 8.44 12.09 -6.09
CA ARG A 94 9.28 12.63 -5.02
C ARG A 94 9.24 14.14 -4.94
N LYS A 95 9.48 14.82 -6.06
CA LYS A 95 9.54 16.28 -6.12
C LYS A 95 8.25 16.93 -5.61
N ALA A 96 7.09 16.38 -5.99
CA ALA A 96 5.78 16.91 -5.59
C ALA A 96 5.50 16.67 -4.09
N LEU A 97 5.84 15.49 -3.57
CA LEU A 97 5.71 15.14 -2.16
C LEU A 97 6.62 16.02 -1.28
N GLU A 98 7.90 16.16 -1.64
CA GLU A 98 8.87 16.94 -0.86
C GLU A 98 8.52 18.44 -0.86
N SER A 99 8.03 18.97 -1.99
CA SER A 99 7.53 20.35 -2.07
C SER A 99 6.34 20.61 -1.14
N ALA A 100 5.61 19.55 -0.77
CA ALA A 100 4.50 19.57 0.17
C ALA A 100 4.91 19.25 1.63
N SER A 101 6.20 19.24 1.94
CA SER A 101 6.74 18.84 3.25
C SER A 101 6.46 17.38 3.63
N ILE A 102 6.27 16.50 2.65
CA ILE A 102 6.17 15.05 2.84
C ILE A 102 7.54 14.46 2.54
N ALA A 103 8.19 13.90 3.56
CA ALA A 103 9.50 13.28 3.39
C ALA A 103 9.36 12.01 2.54
N VAL A 104 10.32 11.76 1.65
CA VAL A 104 10.38 10.52 0.87
C VAL A 104 11.64 9.76 1.25
N ALA A 105 11.50 8.49 1.62
CA ALA A 105 12.62 7.63 2.00
C ALA A 105 13.73 7.65 0.91
N PRO A 106 15.02 7.50 1.26
CA PRO A 106 16.11 7.53 0.28
C PRO A 106 15.90 6.50 -0.84
N PRO A 107 16.25 6.80 -2.11
CA PRO A 107 16.00 5.90 -3.24
C PRO A 107 16.56 4.48 -3.08
N GLU A 108 17.65 4.32 -2.32
CA GLU A 108 18.34 3.07 -2.06
C GLU A 108 17.66 2.24 -0.95
N ALA A 109 16.69 2.83 -0.23
CA ALA A 109 15.99 2.17 0.84
C ALA A 109 15.13 1.02 0.32
N ARG A 110 15.16 -0.11 1.02
CA ARG A 110 14.39 -1.31 0.62
C ARG A 110 12.88 -1.16 0.83
N CYS A 111 12.44 -0.12 1.54
CA CYS A 111 11.03 0.16 1.81
C CYS A 111 10.26 0.70 0.59
N HIS A 112 10.91 0.82 -0.58
CA HIS A 112 10.23 1.15 -1.83
C HIS A 112 9.61 -0.06 -2.56
N VAL A 113 9.91 -1.28 -2.11
CA VAL A 113 9.41 -2.52 -2.73
C VAL A 113 8.81 -3.42 -1.66
N VAL A 114 7.73 -4.11 -2.01
CA VAL A 114 7.09 -5.08 -1.11
C VAL A 114 8.04 -6.26 -0.85
N SER A 115 8.28 -6.55 0.43
CA SER A 115 9.15 -7.65 0.87
C SER A 115 8.36 -8.92 1.20
N ALA A 116 8.76 -10.05 0.61
CA ALA A 116 8.20 -11.36 0.93
C ALA A 116 8.34 -11.74 2.41
N SER A 117 9.48 -11.42 3.05
CA SER A 117 9.68 -11.74 4.47
C SER A 117 8.75 -10.94 5.39
N ILE A 118 8.44 -9.69 5.01
CA ILE A 118 7.47 -8.86 5.73
C ILE A 118 6.05 -9.40 5.51
N ILE A 119 5.69 -9.79 4.28
CA ILE A 119 4.42 -10.45 4.00
C ILE A 119 4.24 -11.68 4.89
N CYS A 120 5.23 -12.58 4.96
CA CYS A 120 5.15 -13.78 5.80
C CYS A 120 4.97 -13.43 7.28
N ARG A 121 5.68 -12.42 7.77
CA ARG A 121 5.57 -11.96 9.17
C ARG A 121 4.19 -11.39 9.48
N LEU A 122 3.63 -10.59 8.58
CA LEU A 122 2.28 -10.05 8.72
C LEU A 122 1.23 -11.17 8.64
N ALA A 123 1.36 -12.07 7.66
CA ALA A 123 0.48 -13.21 7.48
C ALA A 123 0.44 -14.11 8.72
N ALA A 124 1.51 -14.20 9.50
CA ALA A 124 1.50 -14.95 10.77
C ALA A 124 0.42 -14.47 11.76
N ARG A 125 0.01 -13.20 11.67
CA ARG A 125 -0.99 -12.55 12.53
C ARG A 125 -2.39 -12.45 11.91
N VAL A 126 -2.53 -12.76 10.62
CA VAL A 126 -3.80 -12.73 9.91
C VAL A 126 -4.50 -14.09 10.03
N HIS A 127 -5.81 -14.07 10.22
CA HIS A 127 -6.61 -15.30 10.25
C HIS A 127 -6.52 -16.03 8.90
N ALA A 128 -6.48 -17.36 8.95
CA ALA A 128 -6.55 -18.16 7.74
C ALA A 128 -7.99 -18.18 7.21
N VAL A 129 -8.15 -18.09 5.89
CA VAL A 129 -9.45 -18.14 5.21
C VAL A 129 -9.41 -19.17 4.10
N ALA A 130 -10.61 -19.60 3.67
CA ALA A 130 -10.76 -20.42 2.48
C ALA A 130 -10.18 -19.67 1.23
N PRO A 131 -9.47 -20.36 0.32
CA PRO A 131 -8.85 -19.72 -0.84
C PRO A 131 -9.80 -18.88 -1.71
N GLU A 132 -11.05 -19.33 -1.85
CA GLU A 132 -12.14 -18.66 -2.57
C GLU A 132 -12.60 -17.35 -1.91
N ALA A 133 -12.44 -17.22 -0.60
CA ALA A 133 -12.82 -16.02 0.16
C ALA A 133 -11.83 -14.85 -0.03
N VAL A 134 -10.59 -15.12 -0.48
CA VAL A 134 -9.59 -14.08 -0.71
C VAL A 134 -9.89 -13.31 -1.99
N GLN A 135 -10.34 -12.06 -1.91
CA GLN A 135 -10.62 -11.23 -3.08
C GLN A 135 -9.53 -10.16 -3.30
N PRO A 136 -9.21 -9.80 -4.57
CA PRO A 136 -8.39 -8.64 -4.83
C PRO A 136 -9.08 -7.35 -4.37
N GLN A 137 -8.32 -6.43 -3.79
CA GLN A 137 -8.81 -5.11 -3.44
C GLN A 137 -8.78 -4.21 -4.69
N TYR A 138 -9.89 -4.20 -5.44
CA TYR A 138 -10.04 -3.34 -6.61
C TYR A 138 -10.43 -1.92 -6.19
N LEU A 139 -9.42 -1.06 -6.05
CA LEU A 139 -9.61 0.36 -5.70
C LEU A 139 -9.99 1.25 -6.90
N ARG A 140 -9.87 0.71 -8.12
CA ARG A 140 -10.34 1.33 -9.36
C ARG A 140 -11.44 0.44 -9.96
N ALA A 141 -12.46 1.05 -10.55
CA ALA A 141 -13.35 0.34 -11.46
C ALA A 141 -12.52 -0.25 -12.63
N PRO A 142 -12.85 -1.44 -13.13
CA PRO A 142 -12.17 -2.01 -14.30
C PRO A 142 -12.20 -1.02 -15.47
N ASP A 143 -11.03 -0.72 -16.04
CA ASP A 143 -10.90 0.15 -17.21
C ASP A 143 -11.53 -0.48 -18.48
N ALA A 144 -11.87 -1.77 -18.44
CA ALA A 144 -12.48 -2.50 -19.54
C ALA A 144 -14.02 -2.48 -19.43
N THR A 145 -14.68 -1.76 -20.32
CA THR A 145 -16.08 -2.00 -20.63
C THR A 145 -16.18 -3.25 -21.52
N PRO A 146 -16.96 -4.27 -21.15
CA PRO A 146 -17.21 -5.39 -22.06
C PRO A 146 -17.86 -4.83 -23.34
N GLN A 147 -17.25 -5.10 -24.49
CA GLN A 147 -17.88 -4.84 -25.79
C GLN A 147 -19.15 -5.69 -25.84
N ARG A 148 -20.30 -5.03 -25.92
CA ARG A 148 -21.60 -5.68 -26.17
C ARG A 148 -21.73 -6.06 -27.63
#